data_AF-A0A946AK69-F1
#
_entry.id   AF-A0A946AK69-F1
#
_cell.length_a   1.000
_cell.length_b   1.000
_cell.length_c   1.000
_cell.angle_alpha   90.00
_cell.angle_beta   90.00
_cell.angle_gamma   90.00
#
_symmetry.space_group_name_H-M   'P 1'
#
loop_
_entity.id
_entity.type
_entity.pdbx_description
1 polymer ?
#
loop_
_entity_poly.entity_id
_entity_poly.type
_entity_poly.pdbx_seq_one_letter_code
_entity_poly.pdbx_strand_id
1 'polypeptide(L)'
;MPNNKSNIISQPTNRRKFIGGLAGAVAAPNVLSQDNDQIEYDTIVIGGGFAGVSASRDLSWRGKKTLLLEAKSRLGGRAWTTRFSGHDVDIGGTWIGWSQPHV
;
A
#
# COMPACT_ATOMS: atom_id res chain seq x y z
N MET A 1 19.60 16.69 12.33
CA MET A 1 18.29 16.02 12.37
C MET A 1 18.53 14.53 12.24
N PRO A 2 18.39 13.70 13.28
CA PRO A 2 18.50 12.24 13.13
C PRO A 2 17.13 11.74 12.62
N ASN A 3 17.01 11.14 11.43
CA ASN A 3 17.45 9.81 11.00
C ASN A 3 17.08 8.70 11.99
N ASN A 4 16.34 7.67 11.55
CA ASN A 4 16.76 6.28 11.71
C ASN A 4 15.83 5.33 10.94
N LYS A 5 16.46 4.32 10.36
CA LYS A 5 15.91 3.21 9.58
C LYS A 5 15.50 2.08 10.52
N SER A 6 14.51 1.27 10.16
CA SER A 6 14.60 -0.21 10.21
C SER A 6 13.29 -0.88 9.80
N ASN A 7 13.36 -1.61 8.68
CA ASN A 7 12.50 -2.76 8.40
C ASN A 7 12.52 -3.72 9.61
N ILE A 8 11.42 -4.43 9.90
CA ILE A 8 11.38 -5.87 10.23
C ILE A 8 9.91 -6.32 10.29
N ILE A 9 9.51 -7.06 9.26
CA ILE A 9 8.62 -8.23 9.23
C ILE A 9 7.98 -8.57 10.59
N SER A 10 6.69 -8.29 10.79
CA SER A 10 5.92 -8.86 11.90
C SER A 10 4.93 -9.90 11.39
N GLN A 11 4.96 -11.08 12.01
CA GLN A 11 4.12 -12.22 11.66
C GLN A 11 2.64 -11.95 12.00
N PRO A 12 1.67 -12.53 11.27
CA PRO A 12 0.27 -12.30 11.53
C PRO A 12 -0.13 -13.08 12.80
N THR A 13 -0.31 -12.39 13.92
CA THR A 13 -0.78 -13.03 15.15
C THR A 13 -2.30 -13.23 15.10
N ASN A 14 -2.67 -14.51 15.08
CA ASN A 14 -4.04 -15.00 15.00
C ASN A 14 -4.86 -14.78 16.27
N ARG A 15 -6.17 -14.79 16.04
CA ARG A 15 -7.32 -14.69 16.95
C ARG A 15 -7.34 -15.77 18.04
N ARG A 16 -6.41 -15.77 19.00
CA ARG A 16 -6.39 -16.73 20.12
C ARG A 16 -5.90 -16.11 21.44
N LYS A 17 -6.41 -14.94 21.80
CA LYS A 17 -6.51 -14.54 23.22
C LYS A 17 -7.96 -14.63 23.65
N PHE A 18 -8.44 -15.86 23.78
CA PHE A 18 -9.62 -16.13 24.58
C PHE A 18 -9.33 -17.39 25.40
N ILE A 19 -9.53 -17.24 26.71
CA ILE A 19 -9.60 -18.27 27.76
C ILE A 19 -8.26 -18.74 28.35
N GLY A 20 -8.05 -18.42 29.64
CA GLY A 20 -7.33 -19.29 30.56
C GLY A 20 -6.55 -18.60 31.70
N GLY A 21 -7.13 -18.53 32.89
CA GLY A 21 -6.38 -18.80 34.13
C GLY A 21 -6.16 -17.65 35.13
N LEU A 22 -6.82 -17.74 36.29
CA LEU A 22 -6.55 -17.05 37.55
C LEU A 22 -5.14 -17.39 38.11
N ALA A 23 -4.34 -16.40 38.52
CA ALA A 23 -3.45 -16.44 39.71
C ALA A 23 -2.70 -15.10 39.84
N GLY A 24 -2.71 -14.50 41.03
CA GLY A 24 -2.35 -13.10 41.25
C GLY A 24 -0.86 -12.74 41.20
N ALA A 25 -0.61 -11.45 40.99
CA ALA A 25 0.42 -10.62 41.64
C ALA A 25 0.48 -9.26 40.90
N VAL A 26 0.25 -8.18 41.64
CA VAL A 26 0.68 -6.78 41.38
C VAL A 26 0.97 -6.39 39.92
N ALA A 27 -0.01 -5.79 39.24
CA ALA A 27 0.22 -5.09 37.98
C ALA A 27 -0.37 -3.68 38.09
N ALA A 28 0.50 -2.68 38.06
CA ALA A 28 0.13 -1.27 38.03
C ALA A 28 -0.91 -1.02 36.92
N PRO A 29 -2.12 -0.53 37.23
CA PRO A 29 -3.13 -0.25 36.24
C PRO A 29 -2.86 1.16 35.71
N ASN A 30 -1.82 1.32 34.91
CA ASN A 30 -1.68 2.44 34.00
C ASN A 30 -0.79 1.96 32.85
N VAL A 31 -1.40 1.22 31.94
CA VAL A 31 -1.82 1.78 30.65
C VAL A 31 -0.55 2.14 29.88
N LEU A 32 0.12 1.10 29.38
CA LEU A 32 0.76 1.22 28.09
C LEU A 32 -0.39 1.53 27.12
N SER A 33 -0.67 2.82 26.92
CA SER A 33 -1.39 3.28 25.74
C SER A 33 -0.57 2.81 24.58
N GLN A 34 -0.88 1.60 24.11
CA GLN A 34 -0.43 1.19 22.81
C GLN A 34 -1.22 2.11 21.89
N ASP A 35 -0.58 3.22 21.52
CA ASP A 35 -0.99 4.05 20.38
C ASP A 35 -0.90 3.13 19.17
N ASN A 36 -1.94 2.31 19.04
CA ASN A 36 -2.30 1.64 17.83
C ASN A 36 -2.81 2.77 16.94
N ASP A 37 -1.86 3.56 16.41
CA ASP A 37 -2.13 4.49 15.34
C ASP A 37 -2.38 3.63 14.11
N GLN A 38 -3.57 3.01 14.11
CA GLN A 38 -4.06 2.20 13.01
C GLN A 38 -4.20 3.17 11.86
N ILE A 39 -3.33 3.04 10.87
CA ILE A 39 -3.40 3.88 9.68
C ILE A 39 -4.67 3.49 8.93
N GLU A 40 -5.76 4.20 9.25
CA GLU A 40 -7.05 4.02 8.60
C GLU A 40 -6.99 4.65 7.21
N TYR A 41 -7.55 3.97 6.22
CA TYR A 41 -7.68 4.46 4.86
C TYR A 41 -9.14 4.45 4.46
N ASP A 42 -9.60 5.50 3.79
CA ASP A 42 -10.96 5.55 3.25
C ASP A 42 -11.13 4.57 2.08
N THR A 43 -10.06 4.31 1.32
CA THR A 43 -10.10 3.45 0.15
C THR A 43 -8.76 2.78 -0.11
N ILE A 44 -8.80 1.53 -0.54
CA ILE A 44 -7.64 0.77 -0.99
C ILE A 44 -7.84 0.38 -2.45
N VAL A 45 -6.89 0.76 -3.31
CA VAL A 45 -6.87 0.42 -4.73
C VAL A 45 -5.82 -0.67 -4.95
N ILE A 46 -6.23 -1.79 -5.57
CA ILE A 46 -5.34 -2.92 -5.85
C ILE A 46 -4.99 -2.90 -7.35
N GLY A 47 -3.70 -2.72 -7.64
CA GLY A 47 -3.12 -2.68 -8.98
C GLY A 47 -2.66 -1.26 -9.38
N GLY A 48 -1.36 -1.08 -9.59
CA GLY A 48 -0.69 0.14 -10.02
C GLY A 48 -0.59 0.33 -11.54
N GLY A 49 -1.58 -0.17 -12.29
CA GLY A 49 -1.74 0.14 -13.72
C GLY A 49 -2.47 1.47 -13.95
N PHE A 50 -2.67 1.86 -15.22
CA PHE A 50 -3.38 3.11 -15.56
C PHE A 50 -4.73 3.26 -14.84
N ALA A 51 -5.55 2.20 -14.84
CA ALA A 51 -6.86 2.25 -14.16
C ALA A 51 -6.74 2.54 -12.65
N GLY A 52 -5.81 1.86 -11.96
CA GLY A 52 -5.65 2.03 -10.52
C GLY A 52 -5.02 3.37 -10.15
N VAL A 53 -4.00 3.82 -10.90
CA VAL A 53 -3.40 5.15 -10.68
C VAL A 53 -4.42 6.25 -10.95
N SER A 54 -5.24 6.15 -12.01
CA SER A 54 -6.31 7.11 -12.28
C SER A 54 -7.37 7.10 -11.17
N ALA A 55 -7.82 5.93 -10.71
CA ALA A 55 -8.77 5.83 -9.60
C ALA A 55 -8.20 6.44 -8.31
N SER A 56 -6.95 6.12 -7.96
CA SER A 56 -6.30 6.69 -6.77
C SER A 56 -6.12 8.20 -6.86
N ARG A 57 -5.81 8.73 -8.05
CA ARG A 57 -5.72 10.17 -8.30
C ARG A 57 -7.07 10.84 -8.04
N ASP A 58 -8.15 10.32 -8.63
CA ASP A 58 -9.48 10.89 -8.50
C ASP A 58 -10.00 10.82 -7.06
N LEU A 59 -9.75 9.71 -6.35
CA LEU A 59 -10.11 9.56 -4.94
C LEU A 59 -9.33 10.52 -4.04
N SER A 60 -8.01 10.62 -4.25
CA SER A 60 -7.15 11.55 -3.52
C SER A 60 -7.57 13.00 -3.74
N TRP A 61 -7.90 13.38 -4.97
CA TRP A 61 -8.41 14.72 -5.27
C TRP A 61 -9.76 15.03 -4.62
N ARG A 62 -10.57 14.02 -4.35
CA ARG A 62 -11.81 14.15 -3.58
C ARG A 62 -11.59 14.10 -2.06
N GLY A 63 -10.32 14.19 -1.61
CA GLY A 63 -9.95 14.23 -0.20
C GLY A 63 -9.98 12.87 0.49
N LYS A 64 -10.02 11.76 -0.25
CA LYS A 64 -10.00 10.41 0.35
C LYS A 64 -8.58 9.96 0.65
N LYS A 65 -8.34 9.52 1.88
CA LYS A 65 -7.07 8.90 2.29
C LYS A 65 -6.95 7.53 1.62
N THR A 66 -6.24 7.51 0.49
CA THR A 66 -6.22 6.36 -0.44
C THR A 66 -4.89 5.63 -0.39
N LEU A 67 -4.92 4.31 -0.25
CA LEU A 67 -3.76 3.43 -0.36
C LEU A 67 -3.78 2.71 -1.71
N LEU A 68 -2.70 2.78 -2.49
CA LEU A 68 -2.53 1.97 -3.71
C LEU A 68 -1.53 0.84 -3.44
N LEU A 69 -1.93 -0.39 -3.73
CA LEU A 69 -1.09 -1.59 -3.59
C LEU A 69 -0.84 -2.20 -4.96
N GLU A 70 0.43 -2.43 -5.31
CA GLU A 70 0.83 -3.07 -6.56
C GLU A 70 1.64 -4.33 -6.25
N ALA A 71 1.38 -5.41 -6.99
CA ALA A 71 2.03 -6.69 -6.77
C ALA A 71 3.49 -6.69 -7.23
N LYS A 72 3.82 -5.91 -8.27
CA LYS A 72 5.17 -5.79 -8.81
C LYS A 72 5.97 -4.70 -8.11
N SER A 73 7.29 -4.74 -8.27
CA SER A 73 8.21 -3.67 -7.87
C SER A 73 8.16 -2.42 -8.77
N ARG A 74 7.12 -2.28 -9.60
CA ARG A 74 6.96 -1.19 -10.56
C ARG A 74 5.49 -0.88 -10.80
N LEU A 75 5.21 0.36 -11.19
CA LEU A 75 3.90 0.79 -11.68
C LEU A 75 3.73 0.48 -13.19
N GLY A 76 2.62 0.93 -13.75
CA GLY A 76 2.28 0.84 -15.18
C GLY A 76 1.50 -0.42 -15.55
N GLY A 77 1.60 -1.48 -14.75
CA GLY A 77 0.91 -2.74 -14.99
C GLY A 77 1.29 -3.34 -16.35
N ARG A 78 0.34 -3.29 -17.30
CA ARG A 78 0.50 -3.77 -18.69
C ARG A 78 1.16 -2.77 -19.63
N ALA A 79 1.41 -1.53 -19.22
CA ALA A 79 2.30 -0.63 -19.94
C ALA A 79 3.65 -0.59 -19.22
N TRP A 80 4.72 -0.93 -19.92
CA TRP A 80 6.04 -1.02 -19.34
C TRP A 80 7.12 -0.80 -20.40
N THR A 81 7.93 0.22 -20.16
CA THR A 81 9.16 0.51 -20.91
C THR A 81 10.35 -0.13 -20.20
N THR A 82 11.17 -0.86 -20.95
CA THR A 82 12.41 -1.46 -20.47
C THR A 82 13.56 -1.10 -21.40
N ARG A 83 14.79 -1.21 -20.89
CA ARG A 83 16.01 -0.99 -21.68
C ARG A 83 16.43 -2.31 -22.34
N PHE A 84 16.55 -2.32 -23.66
CA PHE A 84 17.07 -3.45 -24.43
C PHE A 84 18.04 -2.95 -25.49
N SER A 85 19.25 -3.53 -25.54
CA SER A 85 20.31 -3.15 -26.47
C SER A 85 20.62 -1.65 -26.51
N GLY A 86 20.56 -0.96 -25.36
CA GLY A 86 20.81 0.48 -25.28
C GLY A 86 19.59 1.37 -25.56
N HIS A 87 18.47 0.80 -26.03
CA HIS A 87 17.25 1.52 -26.40
C HIS A 87 16.10 1.27 -25.43
N ASP A 88 15.27 2.28 -25.23
CA ASP A 88 14.01 2.10 -24.51
C ASP A 88 12.99 1.41 -25.42
N VAL A 89 12.39 0.33 -24.91
CA VAL A 89 11.46 -0.54 -25.63
C VAL A 89 10.22 -0.75 -24.77
N ASP A 90 9.06 -0.49 -25.36
CA ASP A 90 7.78 -0.79 -24.73
C ASP A 90 7.39 -2.25 -24.97
N ILE A 91 7.17 -2.98 -23.89
CA ILE A 91 6.82 -4.41 -23.91
C ILE A 91 5.36 -4.64 -23.53
N GLY A 92 4.51 -3.64 -23.77
CA GLY A 92 3.14 -3.58 -23.28
C GLY A 92 2.28 -2.58 -24.05
N GLY A 93 1.38 -1.88 -23.36
CA GLY A 93 0.61 -0.78 -23.95
C GLY A 93 1.53 0.37 -24.40
N THR A 94 1.55 0.63 -25.71
CA THR A 94 2.50 1.58 -26.35
C THR A 94 1.79 2.74 -27.04
N TRP A 95 0.70 2.46 -27.75
CA TRP A 95 0.11 3.41 -28.67
C TRP A 95 -1.10 4.11 -28.07
N ILE A 96 -1.10 5.44 -28.19
CA ILE A 96 -2.26 6.29 -27.93
C ILE A 96 -2.62 7.08 -29.20
N GLY A 97 -3.89 7.43 -29.35
CA GLY A 97 -4.38 8.22 -30.48
C GLY A 97 -5.45 9.21 -30.05
N TRP A 98 -5.62 10.28 -30.83
CA TRP A 98 -6.56 11.37 -30.51
C TRP A 98 -8.02 10.91 -30.36
N SER A 99 -8.37 9.79 -31.01
CA SER A 99 -9.71 9.19 -30.93
C SER A 99 -9.99 8.49 -29.61
N GLN A 100 -9.01 8.40 -28.70
CA GLN A 100 -9.14 7.77 -27.39
C GLN A 100 -9.23 8.87 -26.30
N PRO A 101 -10.45 9.18 -25.78
CA PRO A 101 -10.65 10.37 -24.95
C PRO A 101 -10.26 10.22 -23.47
N HIS A 102 -9.91 9.02 -23.02
CA HIS A 102 -9.67 8.70 -21.60
C HIS A 102 -8.24 8.25 -21.28
N VAL A 103 -7.33 8.36 -22.25
CA VAL A 103 -5.89 8.08 -22.11
C VAL A 103 -5.09 9.36 -22.15
#